data_AF-A0A6H9LBP0-F1
#
_entry.id   AF-A0A6H9LBP0-F1
#
_cell.length_a   1.000
_cell.length_b   1.000
_cell.length_c   1.000
_cell.angle_alpha   90.00
_cell.angle_beta   90.00
_cell.angle_gamma   90.00
#
_symmetry.space_group_name_H-M   'P 1'
#
loop_
_entity.id
_entity.type
_entity.pdbx_description
1 polymer ?
#
loop_
_entity_poly.entity_id
_entity_poly.type
_entity_poly.pdbx_seq_one_letter_code
_entity_poly.pdbx_strand_id
1 'polypeptide(L)'
;MPSSNHPDWSWLKIRIFKILILVCIGIILQQSCASRGLVTDKVDPELYPVPKISSFKFDHNPSFIIYGDSRPGWRILETFLKKENWLSWRVLLAPYWIAQGIVGVINRVRNVADYGKSERILVRDAIVQEYQNADFDFVLGMGDFIADGRQPRDWEQFLIENRKESNLLNDIPFVPVIGNHEHVNDARFGKPNYNAIFAYPQFYTLEFPDAAMFVIDTDLIIDQYQDIPDDSQNVLFEKWFVAPAKQPEKGWLEKELANCTKKFKIVAMHHPPVSFGMHHADWFNEENGPELIDKLKILLDLFHRNGVQVILSSHEHYFEHSIIRQGESEIQLLINGGGGVPLRSIPDAELAEKYRKEYLDIGLDIEPVVLKKEYHYGLIRVAEDSLLARIIEINKTTTGKNIIAELSILSY
;
A
#
# COMPACT_ATOMS: atom_id res chain seq x y z
N MET A 1 24.92 10.79 52.28
CA MET A 1 24.43 10.69 50.90
C MET A 1 24.99 9.41 50.31
N PRO A 2 24.20 8.38 49.98
CA PRO A 2 24.72 7.22 49.27
C PRO A 2 24.80 7.55 47.78
N SER A 3 26.01 7.42 47.22
CA SER A 3 26.28 7.54 45.79
C SER A 3 25.57 6.42 45.02
N SER A 4 24.72 6.79 44.08
CA SER A 4 24.06 5.87 43.14
C SER A 4 25.09 5.29 42.16
N ASN A 5 25.60 4.09 42.45
CA ASN A 5 26.33 3.28 41.50
C ASN A 5 25.35 2.76 40.43
N HIS A 6 25.23 3.48 39.32
CA HIS A 6 24.62 2.91 38.11
C HIS A 6 25.62 1.90 37.50
N PRO A 7 25.19 0.67 37.17
CA PRO A 7 26.08 -0.30 36.54
C PRO A 7 26.45 0.19 35.13
N ASP A 8 27.74 0.12 34.79
CA ASP A 8 28.22 0.41 33.44
C ASP A 8 27.97 -0.79 32.51
N TRP A 9 26.96 -0.65 31.66
CA TRP A 9 26.52 -1.65 30.69
C TRP A 9 27.16 -1.47 29.30
N SER A 10 28.17 -0.61 29.16
CA SER A 10 28.84 -0.32 27.88
C SER A 10 29.37 -1.57 27.19
N TRP A 11 29.96 -2.50 27.95
CA TRP A 11 30.50 -3.76 27.44
C TRP A 11 29.41 -4.69 26.86
N LEU A 12 28.23 -4.74 27.48
CA LEU A 12 27.10 -5.56 27.03
C LEU A 12 26.52 -4.98 25.73
N LYS A 13 26.42 -3.65 25.64
CA LYS A 13 26.00 -2.95 24.42
C LYS A 13 26.92 -3.26 23.24
N ILE A 14 28.24 -3.23 23.43
CA ILE A 14 29.24 -3.53 22.37
C ILE A 14 29.14 -4.98 21.90
N ARG A 15 28.91 -5.92 22.82
CA ARG A 15 28.85 -7.36 22.49
C ARG A 15 27.56 -7.71 21.75
N ILE A 16 26.43 -7.15 22.17
CA ILE A 16 25.15 -7.26 21.45
C ILE A 16 25.27 -6.64 20.05
N PHE A 17 25.91 -5.47 19.92
CA PHE A 17 26.13 -4.82 18.63
C PHE A 17 26.98 -5.66 17.65
N LYS A 18 28.02 -6.35 18.14
CA LYS A 18 28.82 -7.28 17.31
C LYS A 18 28.02 -8.52 16.87
N ILE A 19 27.15 -9.05 17.73
CA ILE A 19 26.26 -10.17 17.38
C ILE A 19 25.23 -9.71 16.34
N LEU A 20 24.66 -8.51 16.50
CA LEU A 20 23.76 -7.90 15.52
C LEU A 20 24.43 -7.75 14.15
N ILE A 21 25.68 -7.28 14.10
CA ILE A 21 26.45 -7.16 12.85
C ILE A 21 26.68 -8.53 12.19
N LEU A 22 27.08 -9.56 12.94
CA LEU A 22 27.32 -10.89 12.39
C LEU A 22 26.04 -11.56 11.88
N VAL A 23 24.91 -11.35 12.57
CA VAL A 23 23.60 -11.80 12.12
C VAL A 23 23.18 -11.04 10.86
N CYS A 24 23.36 -9.71 10.81
CA CYS A 24 23.10 -8.92 9.60
C CYS A 24 23.97 -9.34 8.40
N ILE A 25 25.26 -9.61 8.60
CA ILE A 25 26.17 -10.09 7.55
C ILE A 25 25.76 -11.48 7.05
N GLY A 26 25.31 -12.37 7.94
CA GLY A 26 24.76 -13.68 7.55
C GLY A 26 23.43 -13.59 6.78
N ILE A 27 22.60 -12.59 7.07
CA ILE A 27 21.32 -12.32 6.39
C ILE A 27 21.52 -11.76 4.98
N ILE A 28 22.55 -10.94 4.75
CA ILE A 28 22.85 -10.36 3.43
C ILE A 28 23.32 -11.43 2.43
N LEU A 29 23.86 -12.56 2.91
CA LEU A 29 24.53 -13.55 2.07
C LEU A 29 23.69 -14.75 1.61
N GLN A 30 22.38 -14.84 1.93
CA GLN A 30 21.55 -15.99 1.51
C GLN A 30 20.09 -15.62 1.20
N GLN A 31 19.86 -15.07 0.00
CA GLN A 31 18.55 -15.04 -0.64
C GLN A 31 18.36 -16.29 -1.53
N SER A 32 18.15 -17.51 -1.01
CA SER A 32 17.82 -18.64 -1.92
C SER A 32 17.22 -19.91 -1.30
N CYS A 33 16.32 -19.83 -0.31
CA CYS A 33 15.70 -21.08 0.21
C CYS A 33 14.15 -21.13 0.22
N ALA A 34 13.46 -20.16 -0.38
CA ALA A 34 12.13 -20.42 -0.93
C ALA A 34 12.22 -20.43 -2.46
N SER A 35 11.68 -21.47 -3.07
CA SER A 35 11.64 -21.54 -4.53
C SER A 35 10.46 -20.70 -5.01
N ARG A 36 10.76 -19.66 -5.81
CA ARG A 36 9.75 -19.03 -6.68
C ARG A 36 9.08 -20.11 -7.52
N GLY A 37 7.81 -19.91 -7.83
CA GLY A 37 7.03 -20.90 -8.56
C GLY A 37 5.67 -20.38 -8.96
N LEU A 38 4.95 -21.20 -9.73
CA LEU A 38 3.58 -20.89 -10.10
C LEU A 38 2.62 -21.37 -9.01
N VAL A 39 1.65 -20.52 -8.64
CA VAL A 39 0.57 -20.88 -7.69
C VAL A 39 -0.20 -22.08 -8.18
N THR A 40 -0.41 -22.19 -9.50
CA THR A 40 -1.13 -23.28 -10.18
C THR A 40 -0.50 -24.65 -9.98
N ASP A 41 0.79 -24.71 -9.60
CA ASP A 41 1.52 -25.97 -9.41
C ASP A 41 1.52 -26.44 -7.94
N LYS A 42 1.17 -25.55 -7.01
CA LYS A 42 1.45 -25.73 -5.57
C LYS A 42 0.25 -25.51 -4.66
N VAL A 43 -0.71 -24.71 -5.09
CA VAL A 43 -1.87 -24.31 -4.29
C VAL A 43 -3.10 -25.06 -4.77
N ASP A 44 -4.01 -25.38 -3.84
CA ASP A 44 -5.26 -26.07 -4.17
C ASP A 44 -6.14 -25.20 -5.11
N PRO A 45 -6.54 -25.71 -6.29
CA PRO A 45 -7.39 -24.96 -7.22
C PRO A 45 -8.75 -24.53 -6.66
N GLU A 46 -9.27 -25.19 -5.61
CA GLU A 46 -10.51 -24.80 -4.95
C GLU A 46 -10.41 -23.42 -4.27
N LEU A 47 -9.19 -22.94 -4.03
CA LEU A 47 -8.93 -21.64 -3.40
C LEU A 47 -8.95 -20.46 -4.39
N TYR A 48 -8.81 -20.69 -5.70
CA TYR A 48 -8.67 -19.62 -6.70
C TYR A 48 -9.93 -18.83 -7.06
N PRO A 49 -11.17 -19.35 -6.97
CA PRO A 49 -12.36 -18.61 -7.40
C PRO A 49 -12.66 -17.39 -6.51
N VAL A 50 -11.97 -16.27 -6.75
CA VAL A 50 -12.24 -14.98 -6.08
C VAL A 50 -13.41 -14.29 -6.78
N PRO A 51 -14.46 -13.85 -6.06
CA PRO A 51 -15.57 -13.10 -6.63
C PRO A 51 -15.08 -11.82 -7.31
N LYS A 52 -15.61 -11.56 -8.50
CA LYS A 52 -15.27 -10.39 -9.31
C LYS A 52 -16.53 -9.57 -9.55
N ILE A 53 -16.33 -8.30 -9.84
CA ILE A 53 -17.41 -7.48 -10.41
C ILE A 53 -17.81 -8.06 -11.76
N SER A 54 -19.10 -8.05 -12.07
CA SER A 54 -19.66 -8.62 -13.30
C SER A 54 -19.38 -7.76 -14.54
N SER A 55 -19.10 -6.48 -14.34
CA SER A 55 -18.89 -5.48 -15.38
C SER A 55 -18.00 -4.34 -14.85
N PHE A 56 -17.23 -3.72 -15.74
CA PHE A 56 -16.51 -2.47 -15.45
C PHE A 56 -17.40 -1.22 -15.63
N LYS A 57 -18.63 -1.40 -16.11
CA LYS A 57 -19.65 -0.35 -16.18
C LYS A 57 -20.81 -0.69 -15.26
N PHE A 58 -21.12 0.21 -14.33
CA PHE A 58 -22.19 0.08 -13.36
C PHE A 58 -23.42 0.87 -13.82
N ASP A 59 -24.60 0.38 -13.45
CA ASP A 59 -25.89 1.02 -13.73
C ASP A 59 -26.34 1.97 -12.61
N HIS A 60 -25.62 2.00 -11.49
CA HIS A 60 -25.84 2.88 -10.35
C HIS A 60 -24.50 3.36 -9.76
N ASN A 61 -24.54 4.40 -8.92
CA ASN A 61 -23.35 4.90 -8.22
C ASN A 61 -23.02 4.00 -7.03
N PRO A 62 -21.77 3.50 -6.91
CA PRO A 62 -21.46 2.49 -5.92
C PRO A 62 -21.19 3.06 -4.53
N SER A 63 -21.38 2.21 -3.53
CA SER A 63 -20.69 2.31 -2.24
C SER A 63 -19.67 1.20 -2.14
N PHE A 64 -18.42 1.50 -1.78
CA PHE A 64 -17.37 0.48 -1.69
C PHE A 64 -16.47 0.69 -0.47
N ILE A 65 -15.83 -0.40 -0.05
CA ILE A 65 -14.88 -0.41 1.07
C ILE A 65 -13.46 -0.37 0.52
N ILE A 66 -12.60 0.50 1.05
CA ILE A 66 -11.16 0.53 0.76
C ILE A 66 -10.45 -0.38 1.77
N TYR A 67 -9.72 -1.36 1.27
CA TYR A 67 -8.87 -2.25 2.06
C TYR A 67 -7.39 -2.02 1.73
N GLY A 68 -6.62 -1.51 2.70
CA GLY A 68 -5.21 -1.17 2.54
C GLY A 68 -4.23 -2.34 2.54
N ASP A 69 -2.93 -2.03 2.62
CA ASP A 69 -1.84 -3.01 2.74
C ASP A 69 -2.11 -3.99 3.90
N SER A 70 -2.19 -5.27 3.52
CA SER A 70 -2.55 -6.37 4.39
C SER A 70 -1.56 -7.51 4.28
N ARG A 71 -0.31 -7.26 3.88
CA ARG A 71 0.69 -8.33 3.79
C ARG A 71 1.26 -8.72 5.16
N PRO A 72 1.79 -9.94 5.30
CA PRO A 72 2.57 -10.33 6.47
C PRO A 72 3.91 -9.59 6.55
N GLY A 73 4.29 -9.25 7.79
CA GLY A 73 5.57 -8.61 8.09
C GLY A 73 6.66 -9.60 8.50
N TRP A 74 7.89 -9.11 8.58
CA TRP A 74 9.04 -9.87 9.06
C TRP A 74 9.26 -9.63 10.54
N ARG A 75 9.06 -10.66 11.37
CA ARG A 75 9.27 -10.55 12.83
C ARG A 75 10.63 -9.97 13.19
N ILE A 76 11.69 -10.31 12.47
CA ILE A 76 13.03 -9.79 12.73
C ILE A 76 13.11 -8.26 12.60
N LEU A 77 12.48 -7.69 11.57
CA LEU A 77 12.43 -6.23 11.36
C LEU A 77 11.51 -5.57 12.40
N GLU A 78 10.37 -6.22 12.67
CA GLU A 78 9.30 -5.63 13.47
C GLU A 78 9.48 -5.78 14.98
N THR A 79 10.40 -6.63 15.43
CA THR A 79 10.66 -6.87 16.85
C THR A 79 12.14 -6.71 17.17
N PHE A 80 13.00 -7.56 16.60
CA PHE A 80 14.39 -7.66 17.00
C PHE A 80 15.24 -6.47 16.54
N LEU A 81 15.02 -5.92 15.35
CA LEU A 81 15.85 -4.81 14.83
C LEU A 81 15.29 -3.41 15.16
N LYS A 82 14.15 -3.33 15.86
CA LYS A 82 13.62 -2.05 16.34
C LYS A 82 14.52 -1.44 17.39
N LYS A 83 15.10 -0.28 17.08
CA LYS A 83 16.04 0.43 17.96
C LYS A 83 15.41 0.72 19.32
N GLU A 84 14.14 1.09 19.36
CA GLU A 84 13.42 1.38 20.61
C GLU A 84 13.43 0.20 21.60
N ASN A 85 13.45 -1.05 21.12
CA ASN A 85 13.46 -2.23 22.00
C ASN A 85 14.80 -2.42 22.72
N TRP A 86 15.90 -1.88 22.17
CA TRP A 86 17.25 -2.00 22.73
C TRP A 86 17.75 -0.74 23.44
N LEU A 87 17.24 0.43 23.04
CA LEU A 87 17.66 1.73 23.58
C LEU A 87 16.73 2.27 24.68
N SER A 88 15.70 1.50 25.07
CA SER A 88 14.78 1.84 26.15
C SER A 88 14.82 0.82 27.29
N TRP A 89 13.99 1.03 28.32
CA TRP A 89 13.80 0.08 29.42
C TRP A 89 13.35 -1.32 28.94
N ARG A 90 12.82 -1.44 27.72
CA ARG A 90 12.44 -2.71 27.08
C ARG A 90 13.61 -3.66 26.88
N VAL A 91 14.85 -3.19 27.01
CA VAL A 91 16.05 -4.04 26.98
C VAL A 91 16.04 -5.10 28.10
N LEU A 92 15.28 -4.89 29.18
CA LEU A 92 15.06 -5.90 30.22
C LEU A 92 14.39 -7.18 29.68
N LEU A 93 13.70 -7.09 28.55
CA LEU A 93 13.12 -8.22 27.82
C LEU A 93 14.09 -8.80 26.77
N ALA A 94 15.39 -8.52 26.85
CA ALA A 94 16.38 -9.00 25.89
C ALA A 94 16.29 -10.51 25.57
N PRO A 95 16.09 -11.43 26.53
CA PRO A 95 15.92 -12.85 26.20
C PRO A 95 14.75 -13.11 25.25
N TYR A 96 13.63 -12.40 25.45
CA TYR A 96 12.47 -12.48 24.56
C TYR A 96 12.80 -11.94 23.17
N TRP A 97 13.42 -10.76 23.07
CA TRP A 97 13.81 -10.19 21.77
C TRP A 97 14.79 -11.08 21.01
N ILE A 98 15.79 -11.64 21.70
CA ILE A 98 16.75 -12.59 21.09
C ILE A 98 16.02 -13.81 20.54
N ALA A 99 15.06 -14.38 21.29
CA ALA A 99 14.25 -15.49 20.79
C ALA A 99 13.43 -15.10 19.54
N GLN A 100 12.81 -13.92 19.53
CA GLN A 100 12.13 -13.40 18.33
C GLN A 100 13.11 -13.20 17.16
N GLY A 101 14.32 -12.74 17.44
CA GLY A 101 15.40 -12.59 16.45
C GLY A 101 15.80 -13.92 15.84
N ILE A 102 16.00 -14.98 16.63
CA ILE A 102 16.34 -16.32 16.14
C ILE A 102 15.24 -16.86 15.23
N VAL A 103 13.98 -16.80 15.68
CA VAL A 103 12.82 -17.23 14.86
C VAL A 103 12.75 -16.41 13.57
N GLY A 104 12.90 -15.09 13.69
CA GLY A 104 12.87 -14.17 12.55
C GLY A 104 14.00 -14.42 11.55
N VAL A 105 15.21 -14.76 11.98
CA VAL A 105 16.32 -15.16 11.09
C VAL A 105 16.00 -16.46 10.37
N ILE A 106 15.52 -17.48 11.09
CA ILE A 106 15.15 -18.77 10.49
C ILE A 106 14.08 -18.55 9.40
N ASN A 107 13.07 -17.73 9.71
CA ASN A 107 11.99 -17.44 8.79
C ASN A 107 12.45 -16.57 7.61
N ARG A 108 13.36 -15.60 7.83
CA ARG A 108 14.01 -14.82 6.77
C ARG A 108 14.81 -15.70 5.81
N VAL A 109 15.60 -16.66 6.33
CA VAL A 109 16.35 -17.63 5.51
C VAL A 109 15.40 -18.51 4.68
N ARG A 110 14.23 -18.85 5.23
CA ARG A 110 13.19 -19.62 4.53
C ARG A 110 12.32 -18.76 3.61
N ASN A 111 12.53 -17.45 3.59
CA ASN A 111 11.67 -16.46 2.94
C ASN A 111 10.17 -16.57 3.30
N VAL A 112 9.87 -16.81 4.58
CA VAL A 112 8.49 -16.90 5.09
C VAL A 112 8.22 -15.75 6.05
N ALA A 113 7.39 -14.79 5.64
CA ALA A 113 6.93 -13.73 6.54
C ALA A 113 5.99 -14.31 7.62
N ASP A 114 6.09 -13.81 8.86
CA ASP A 114 5.56 -14.52 10.04
C ASP A 114 5.05 -13.59 11.16
N TYR A 115 4.77 -12.33 10.82
CA TYR A 115 4.30 -11.30 11.74
C TYR A 115 3.03 -10.60 11.24
N GLY A 116 2.24 -10.04 12.16
CA GLY A 116 1.03 -9.26 11.85
C GLY A 116 -0.26 -10.05 11.63
N LYS A 117 -0.28 -11.38 11.85
CA LYS A 117 -1.49 -12.21 11.58
C LYS A 117 -2.73 -11.71 12.35
N SER A 118 -2.58 -11.33 13.61
CA SER A 118 -3.72 -10.86 14.42
C SER A 118 -4.31 -9.55 13.92
N GLU A 119 -3.46 -8.64 13.44
CA GLU A 119 -3.85 -7.31 12.96
C GLU A 119 -4.56 -7.42 11.60
N ARG A 120 -4.05 -8.25 10.70
CA ARG A 120 -4.73 -8.57 9.44
C ARG A 120 -6.12 -9.19 9.65
N ILE A 121 -6.20 -10.20 10.51
CA ILE A 121 -7.49 -10.84 10.84
C ILE A 121 -8.47 -9.81 11.40
N LEU A 122 -8.00 -8.92 12.28
CA LEU A 122 -8.83 -7.89 12.90
C LEU A 122 -9.44 -6.93 11.85
N VAL A 123 -8.63 -6.43 10.91
CA VAL A 123 -9.12 -5.51 9.86
C VAL A 123 -10.01 -6.24 8.86
N ARG A 124 -9.59 -7.43 8.39
CA ARG A 124 -10.36 -8.30 7.49
C ARG A 124 -11.76 -8.59 8.04
N ASP A 125 -11.84 -9.01 9.30
CA ASP A 125 -13.13 -9.38 9.91
C ASP A 125 -14.04 -8.17 10.09
N ALA A 126 -13.46 -7.00 10.40
CA ALA A 126 -14.23 -5.76 10.46
C ALA A 126 -14.78 -5.36 9.09
N ILE A 127 -14.03 -5.55 8.00
CA ILE A 127 -14.48 -5.31 6.62
C ILE A 127 -15.61 -6.27 6.24
N VAL A 128 -15.45 -7.56 6.53
CA VAL A 128 -16.50 -8.57 6.25
C VAL A 128 -17.78 -8.24 7.02
N GLN A 129 -17.66 -7.88 8.30
CA GLN A 129 -18.79 -7.45 9.11
C GLN A 129 -19.43 -6.16 8.57
N GLU A 130 -18.63 -5.22 8.08
CA GLU A 130 -19.12 -3.96 7.50
C GLU A 130 -19.94 -4.22 6.24
N TYR A 131 -19.42 -5.07 5.35
CA TYR A 131 -20.10 -5.48 4.12
C TYR A 131 -21.40 -6.24 4.41
N GLN A 132 -21.45 -7.05 5.46
CA GLN A 132 -22.67 -7.79 5.82
C GLN A 132 -23.77 -6.90 6.43
N ASN A 133 -23.40 -5.75 7.00
CA ASN A 133 -24.34 -4.88 7.72
C ASN A 133 -24.86 -3.71 6.88
N ALA A 134 -24.30 -3.47 5.71
CA ALA A 134 -24.64 -2.34 4.84
C ALA A 134 -24.51 -2.73 3.37
N ASP A 135 -25.12 -1.93 2.50
CA ASP A 135 -25.11 -2.17 1.06
C ASP A 135 -23.81 -1.61 0.46
N PHE A 136 -22.86 -2.52 0.18
CA PHE A 136 -21.61 -2.23 -0.50
C PHE A 136 -21.50 -3.12 -1.74
N ASP A 137 -20.98 -2.56 -2.81
CA ASP A 137 -20.88 -3.22 -4.12
C ASP A 137 -19.64 -4.10 -4.24
N PHE A 138 -18.54 -3.66 -3.64
CA PHE A 138 -17.26 -4.34 -3.69
C PHE A 138 -16.30 -3.84 -2.60
N VAL A 139 -15.21 -4.60 -2.42
CA VAL A 139 -14.01 -4.17 -1.70
C VAL A 139 -12.94 -3.81 -2.72
N LEU A 140 -12.40 -2.60 -2.63
CA LEU A 140 -11.22 -2.14 -3.36
C LEU A 140 -9.97 -2.48 -2.54
N GLY A 141 -9.26 -3.54 -2.93
CA GLY A 141 -7.98 -3.90 -2.33
C GLY A 141 -6.85 -3.06 -2.92
N MET A 142 -6.12 -2.32 -2.09
CA MET A 142 -5.17 -1.30 -2.54
C MET A 142 -3.73 -1.80 -2.76
N GLY A 143 -3.55 -3.06 -3.14
CA GLY A 143 -2.23 -3.70 -3.35
C GLY A 143 -1.54 -4.13 -2.06
N ASP A 144 -0.42 -4.82 -2.20
CA ASP A 144 0.36 -5.41 -1.10
C ASP A 144 -0.47 -6.37 -0.24
N PHE A 145 -0.99 -7.42 -0.88
CA PHE A 145 -1.76 -8.48 -0.22
C PHE A 145 -0.87 -9.56 0.39
N ILE A 146 0.33 -9.72 -0.18
CA ILE A 146 1.27 -10.80 0.11
C ILE A 146 2.70 -10.26 0.30
N ALA A 147 3.62 -11.10 0.79
CA ALA A 147 5.01 -10.68 1.01
C ALA A 147 5.86 -10.73 -0.27
N ASP A 148 5.65 -11.69 -1.17
CA ASP A 148 6.29 -11.75 -2.49
C ASP A 148 5.40 -12.56 -3.46
N GLY A 149 4.85 -11.90 -4.48
CA GLY A 149 3.93 -12.47 -5.45
C GLY A 149 4.53 -13.56 -6.33
N ARG A 150 5.85 -13.73 -6.33
CA ARG A 150 6.56 -14.81 -7.04
C ARG A 150 6.57 -16.11 -6.23
N GLN A 151 6.10 -16.08 -4.98
CA GLN A 151 6.07 -17.23 -4.07
C GLN A 151 4.66 -17.80 -3.93
N PRO A 152 4.41 -19.05 -4.38
CA PRO A 152 3.11 -19.69 -4.24
C PRO A 152 2.56 -19.75 -2.81
N ARG A 153 3.45 -19.91 -1.83
CA ARG A 153 3.10 -20.04 -0.42
C ARG A 153 2.47 -18.76 0.15
N ASP A 154 2.92 -17.59 -0.28
CA ASP A 154 2.40 -16.33 0.25
C ASP A 154 0.97 -16.11 -0.26
N TRP A 155 0.71 -16.48 -1.52
CA TRP A 155 -0.64 -16.53 -2.08
C TRP A 155 -1.53 -17.57 -1.40
N GLU A 156 -1.02 -18.78 -1.14
CA GLU A 156 -1.77 -19.81 -0.39
C GLU A 156 -2.19 -19.30 0.99
N GLN A 157 -1.28 -18.62 1.70
CA GLN A 157 -1.60 -18.01 2.98
C GLN A 157 -2.70 -16.96 2.85
N PHE A 158 -2.58 -16.04 1.89
CA PHE A 158 -3.59 -15.02 1.63
C PHE A 158 -4.97 -15.62 1.31
N LEU A 159 -5.02 -16.67 0.49
CA LEU A 159 -6.26 -17.35 0.14
C LEU A 159 -6.84 -18.11 1.33
N ILE A 160 -6.03 -18.82 2.12
CA ILE A 160 -6.52 -19.49 3.34
C ILE A 160 -7.09 -18.45 4.30
N GLU A 161 -6.35 -17.38 4.59
CA GLU A 161 -6.79 -16.33 5.53
C GLU A 161 -8.07 -15.65 5.03
N ASN A 162 -8.20 -15.31 3.74
CA ASN A 162 -9.33 -14.48 3.28
C ASN A 162 -10.48 -15.25 2.63
N ARG A 163 -10.31 -16.55 2.36
CA ARG A 163 -11.35 -17.42 1.75
C ARG A 163 -11.75 -18.59 2.63
N LYS A 164 -10.82 -19.22 3.33
CA LYS A 164 -11.12 -20.41 4.16
C LYS A 164 -11.44 -20.03 5.59
N GLU A 165 -10.70 -19.07 6.15
CA GLU A 165 -10.87 -18.57 7.52
C GLU A 165 -11.83 -17.38 7.60
N SER A 166 -12.25 -16.80 6.46
CA SER A 166 -13.27 -15.76 6.38
C SER A 166 -14.02 -15.81 5.03
N ASN A 167 -15.06 -15.00 4.91
CA ASN A 167 -15.86 -14.90 3.68
C ASN A 167 -15.45 -13.73 2.76
N LEU A 168 -14.35 -13.04 3.05
CA LEU A 168 -13.93 -11.86 2.26
C LEU A 168 -13.80 -12.22 0.77
N LEU A 169 -13.15 -13.33 0.45
CA LEU A 169 -12.99 -13.79 -0.93
C LEU A 169 -13.98 -14.90 -1.30
N ASN A 170 -15.08 -15.09 -0.56
CA ASN A 170 -16.19 -16.00 -0.95
C ASN A 170 -17.42 -15.22 -1.40
N ASP A 171 -17.77 -14.17 -0.64
CA ASP A 171 -19.08 -13.52 -0.75
C ASP A 171 -18.98 -12.11 -1.35
N ILE A 172 -17.78 -11.51 -1.33
CA ILE A 172 -17.59 -10.09 -1.64
C ILE A 172 -16.81 -9.92 -2.94
N PRO A 173 -17.34 -9.20 -3.95
CA PRO A 173 -16.56 -8.80 -5.12
C PRO A 173 -15.30 -8.04 -4.71
N PHE A 174 -14.14 -8.55 -5.15
CA PHE A 174 -12.85 -7.98 -4.81
C PHE A 174 -12.22 -7.33 -6.04
N VAL A 175 -11.96 -6.02 -5.97
CA VAL A 175 -11.38 -5.20 -7.03
C VAL A 175 -9.94 -4.85 -6.62
N PRO A 176 -8.91 -5.39 -7.29
CA PRO A 176 -7.53 -5.18 -6.90
C PRO A 176 -6.88 -3.99 -7.62
N VAL A 177 -6.18 -3.17 -6.85
CA VAL A 177 -5.04 -2.35 -7.26
C VAL A 177 -3.78 -3.19 -7.07
N ILE A 178 -2.78 -3.02 -7.92
CA ILE A 178 -1.51 -3.76 -7.85
C ILE A 178 -0.51 -2.97 -7.01
N GLY A 179 0.09 -3.62 -6.01
CA GLY A 179 1.24 -3.10 -5.29
C GLY A 179 2.54 -3.80 -5.67
N ASN A 180 3.65 -3.23 -5.21
CA ASN A 180 5.00 -3.67 -5.54
C ASN A 180 5.29 -5.10 -5.06
N HIS A 181 4.62 -5.55 -4.00
CA HIS A 181 4.79 -6.92 -3.52
C HIS A 181 4.14 -7.98 -4.42
N GLU A 182 3.19 -7.63 -5.27
CA GLU A 182 2.60 -8.58 -6.22
C GLU A 182 3.55 -8.95 -7.37
N HIS A 183 4.59 -8.15 -7.63
CA HIS A 183 5.60 -8.38 -8.68
C HIS A 183 4.97 -8.63 -10.07
N VAL A 184 3.91 -7.88 -10.44
CA VAL A 184 3.19 -8.12 -11.71
C VAL A 184 4.05 -7.81 -12.94
N ASN A 185 5.18 -7.14 -12.76
CA ASN A 185 6.16 -6.91 -13.84
C ASN A 185 7.18 -8.06 -13.99
N ASP A 186 7.30 -8.97 -13.01
CA ASP A 186 7.98 -10.25 -13.19
C ASP A 186 7.13 -11.17 -14.09
N ALA A 187 7.52 -11.26 -15.36
CA ALA A 187 6.78 -12.04 -16.37
C ALA A 187 6.79 -13.56 -16.12
N ARG A 188 7.69 -14.06 -15.26
CA ARG A 188 7.91 -15.49 -15.05
C ARG A 188 7.02 -16.09 -13.96
N PHE A 189 6.83 -15.40 -12.86
CA PHE A 189 6.14 -15.90 -11.68
C PHE A 189 5.11 -14.91 -11.15
N GLY A 190 5.48 -13.65 -10.93
CA GLY A 190 4.59 -12.65 -10.32
C GLY A 190 3.33 -12.40 -11.15
N LYS A 191 3.48 -12.06 -12.44
CA LYS A 191 2.33 -11.87 -13.34
C LYS A 191 1.44 -13.10 -13.50
N PRO A 192 1.98 -14.31 -13.80
CA PRO A 192 1.16 -15.51 -13.84
C PRO A 192 0.41 -15.79 -12.53
N ASN A 193 1.05 -15.59 -11.38
CA ASN A 193 0.43 -15.85 -10.08
C ASN A 193 -0.72 -14.88 -9.78
N TYR A 194 -0.49 -13.58 -9.99
CA TYR A 194 -1.54 -12.57 -9.87
C TYR A 194 -2.73 -12.88 -10.78
N ASN A 195 -2.46 -13.23 -12.04
CA ASN A 195 -3.51 -13.56 -13.02
C ASN A 195 -4.28 -14.83 -12.68
N ALA A 196 -3.65 -15.82 -12.05
CA ALA A 196 -4.34 -17.03 -11.62
C ALA A 196 -5.39 -16.78 -10.53
N ILE A 197 -5.21 -15.72 -9.73
CA ILE A 197 -6.09 -15.39 -8.60
C ILE A 197 -7.10 -14.31 -8.99
N PHE A 198 -6.62 -13.16 -9.48
CA PHE A 198 -7.47 -12.00 -9.72
C PHE A 198 -7.88 -11.87 -11.18
N ALA A 199 -6.95 -12.07 -12.12
CA ALA A 199 -7.14 -11.89 -13.56
C ALA A 199 -7.77 -10.53 -13.96
N TYR A 200 -7.47 -9.46 -13.21
CA TYR A 200 -7.77 -8.09 -13.63
C TYR A 200 -6.62 -7.53 -14.48
N PRO A 201 -6.87 -6.64 -15.45
CA PRO A 201 -5.81 -5.90 -16.13
C PRO A 201 -5.01 -5.02 -15.16
N GLN A 202 -3.76 -4.68 -15.50
CA GLN A 202 -2.94 -3.74 -14.72
C GLN A 202 -3.52 -2.30 -14.74
N PHE A 203 -4.23 -1.95 -15.81
CA PHE A 203 -4.86 -0.65 -16.02
C PHE A 203 -6.28 -0.85 -16.51
N TYR A 204 -7.26 -0.27 -15.81
CA TYR A 204 -8.67 -0.35 -16.20
C TYR A 204 -9.47 0.80 -15.59
N THR A 205 -10.61 1.09 -16.22
CA THR A 205 -11.54 2.14 -15.79
C THR A 205 -12.83 1.48 -15.31
N LEU A 206 -13.27 1.81 -14.09
CA LEU A 206 -14.63 1.54 -13.65
C LEU A 206 -15.49 2.77 -13.91
N GLU A 207 -16.56 2.60 -14.67
CA GLU A 207 -17.50 3.66 -14.99
C GLU A 207 -18.76 3.54 -14.15
N PHE A 208 -19.09 4.61 -13.45
CA PHE A 208 -20.32 4.78 -12.69
C PHE A 208 -21.19 5.85 -13.36
N PRO A 209 -22.47 6.01 -13.01
CA PRO A 209 -23.31 7.07 -13.57
C PRO A 209 -22.68 8.47 -13.44
N ASP A 210 -22.29 8.88 -12.23
CA ASP A 210 -21.75 10.22 -11.95
C ASP A 210 -20.23 10.26 -11.80
N ALA A 211 -19.56 9.11 -11.78
CA ALA A 211 -18.14 9.03 -11.46
C ALA A 211 -17.39 8.03 -12.37
N ALA A 212 -16.07 8.18 -12.47
CA ALA A 212 -15.18 7.16 -13.03
C ALA A 212 -13.98 6.97 -12.11
N MET A 213 -13.57 5.71 -11.93
CA MET A 213 -12.35 5.35 -11.21
C MET A 213 -11.34 4.74 -12.18
N PHE A 214 -10.15 5.34 -12.25
CA PHE A 214 -9.03 4.89 -13.06
C PHE A 214 -8.07 4.12 -12.15
N VAL A 215 -8.03 2.79 -12.29
CA VAL A 215 -7.08 1.93 -11.59
C VAL A 215 -5.81 1.84 -12.41
N ILE A 216 -4.68 2.18 -11.79
CA ILE A 216 -3.38 2.26 -12.47
C ILE A 216 -2.28 1.54 -11.70
N ASP A 217 -1.32 0.97 -12.45
CA ASP A 217 -0.17 0.26 -11.90
C ASP A 217 1.06 1.16 -11.81
N THR A 218 1.34 1.65 -10.60
CA THR A 218 2.48 2.53 -10.30
C THR A 218 3.84 1.84 -10.30
N ASP A 219 3.92 0.50 -10.33
CA ASP A 219 5.19 -0.21 -10.38
C ASP A 219 5.92 0.02 -11.72
N LEU A 220 5.18 0.47 -12.74
CA LEU A 220 5.75 0.92 -14.02
C LEU A 220 6.52 2.25 -13.88
N ILE A 221 6.41 2.94 -12.75
CA ILE A 221 7.12 4.19 -12.45
C ILE A 221 8.10 3.98 -11.30
N ILE A 222 7.64 3.41 -10.19
CA ILE A 222 8.43 3.13 -8.99
C ILE A 222 8.70 1.63 -8.99
N ASP A 223 9.77 1.22 -9.66
CA ASP A 223 10.19 -0.19 -9.75
C ASP A 223 11.17 -0.53 -8.62
N GLN A 224 10.65 -0.62 -7.39
CA GLN A 224 11.44 -0.89 -6.19
C GLN A 224 12.22 -2.21 -6.26
N TYR A 225 11.76 -3.16 -7.08
CA TYR A 225 12.35 -4.50 -7.18
C TYR A 225 13.14 -4.73 -8.47
N GLN A 226 13.24 -3.73 -9.34
CA GLN A 226 13.96 -3.80 -10.62
C GLN A 226 13.48 -4.98 -11.48
N ASP A 227 12.16 -5.20 -11.50
CA ASP A 227 11.54 -6.22 -12.34
C ASP A 227 11.43 -5.76 -13.81
N ILE A 228 11.64 -4.46 -14.08
CA ILE A 228 11.60 -3.82 -15.39
C ILE A 228 13.03 -3.38 -15.77
N PRO A 229 13.49 -3.65 -17.00
CA PRO A 229 14.74 -3.06 -17.50
C PRO A 229 14.62 -1.52 -17.60
N ASP A 230 15.62 -0.78 -17.13
CA ASP A 230 15.64 0.70 -17.11
C ASP A 230 15.22 1.33 -18.45
N ASP A 231 15.80 0.84 -19.56
CA ASP A 231 15.50 1.33 -20.92
C ASP A 231 14.03 1.15 -21.33
N SER A 232 13.32 0.22 -20.67
CA SER A 232 11.91 -0.07 -20.92
C SER A 232 10.97 0.78 -20.07
N GLN A 233 11.42 1.29 -18.91
CA GLN A 233 10.53 1.96 -17.96
C GLN A 233 9.98 3.28 -18.54
N ASN A 234 10.80 4.07 -19.24
CA ASN A 234 10.33 5.29 -19.91
C ASN A 234 9.32 4.98 -21.02
N VAL A 235 9.56 3.95 -21.84
CA VAL A 235 8.62 3.52 -22.89
C VAL A 235 7.28 3.09 -22.29
N LEU A 236 7.31 2.41 -21.14
CA LEU A 236 6.11 2.00 -20.41
C LEU A 236 5.38 3.20 -19.80
N PHE A 237 6.10 4.17 -19.24
CA PHE A 237 5.51 5.42 -18.75
C PHE A 237 4.77 6.15 -19.87
N GLU A 238 5.41 6.35 -21.03
CA GLU A 238 4.80 7.04 -22.16
C GLU A 238 3.55 6.32 -22.68
N LYS A 239 3.61 4.99 -22.77
CA LYS A 239 2.52 4.15 -23.25
C LYS A 239 1.32 4.17 -22.31
N TRP A 240 1.53 4.06 -21.01
CA TRP A 240 0.43 3.83 -20.05
C TRP A 240 -0.05 5.10 -19.34
N PHE A 241 0.81 6.10 -19.17
CA PHE A 241 0.49 7.31 -18.42
C PHE A 241 0.34 8.52 -19.34
N VAL A 242 1.46 9.10 -19.78
CA VAL A 242 1.48 10.36 -20.54
C VAL A 242 2.54 10.29 -21.63
N ALA A 243 2.13 10.47 -22.87
CA ALA A 243 3.05 10.53 -23.99
C ALA A 243 3.60 11.96 -24.17
N PRO A 244 4.85 12.13 -24.62
CA PRO A 244 5.41 13.44 -24.97
C PRO A 244 4.53 14.18 -25.97
N ALA A 245 4.39 15.50 -25.84
CA ALA A 245 3.48 16.31 -26.68
C ALA A 245 3.72 16.19 -28.20
N LYS A 246 4.93 15.78 -28.63
CA LYS A 246 5.29 15.59 -30.04
C LYS A 246 4.86 14.23 -30.61
N GLN A 247 4.48 13.27 -29.75
CA GLN A 247 4.02 11.96 -30.21
C GLN A 247 2.54 12.03 -30.65
N PRO A 248 2.18 11.37 -31.77
CA PRO A 248 0.81 11.40 -32.28
C PRO A 248 -0.14 10.57 -31.42
N GLU A 249 0.36 9.50 -30.80
CA GLU A 249 -0.42 8.64 -29.90
C GLU A 249 -0.29 9.13 -28.46
N LYS A 250 -1.42 9.13 -27.76
CA LYS A 250 -1.54 9.51 -26.35
C LYS A 250 -1.34 8.29 -25.46
N GLY A 251 -0.76 8.49 -24.28
CA GLY A 251 -0.71 7.45 -23.25
C GLY A 251 -2.12 7.00 -22.86
N TRP A 252 -2.26 5.76 -22.37
CA TRP A 252 -3.57 5.21 -22.01
C TRP A 252 -4.32 6.09 -21.01
N LEU A 253 -3.70 6.44 -19.87
CA LEU A 253 -4.33 7.25 -18.83
C LEU A 253 -4.66 8.66 -19.34
N GLU A 254 -3.74 9.27 -20.09
CA GLU A 254 -3.98 10.56 -20.73
C GLU A 254 -5.22 10.55 -21.62
N LYS A 255 -5.40 9.49 -22.42
CA LYS A 255 -6.56 9.32 -23.29
C LYS A 255 -7.85 9.07 -22.50
N GLU A 256 -7.82 8.21 -21.48
CA GLU A 256 -8.98 7.86 -20.68
C GLU A 256 -9.51 9.07 -19.88
N LEU A 257 -8.61 9.83 -19.25
CA LEU A 257 -8.97 11.04 -18.49
C LEU A 257 -9.56 12.13 -19.39
N ALA A 258 -8.98 12.32 -20.58
CA ALA A 258 -9.45 13.32 -21.54
C ALA A 258 -10.82 12.97 -22.14
N ASN A 259 -11.12 11.69 -22.32
CA ASN A 259 -12.41 11.24 -22.85
C ASN A 259 -13.50 11.10 -21.77
N CYS A 260 -13.13 11.14 -20.49
CA CYS A 260 -14.08 10.97 -19.39
C CYS A 260 -14.88 12.25 -19.12
N THR A 261 -16.21 12.13 -19.24
CA THR A 261 -17.17 13.21 -19.00
C THR A 261 -17.93 13.07 -17.67
N LYS A 262 -17.46 12.21 -16.77
CA LYS A 262 -18.09 11.97 -15.47
C LYS A 262 -17.82 13.14 -14.51
N LYS A 263 -18.77 13.42 -13.61
CA LYS A 263 -18.67 14.53 -12.64
C LYS A 263 -17.50 14.34 -11.68
N PHE A 264 -17.31 13.11 -11.23
CA PHE A 264 -16.19 12.75 -10.36
C PHE A 264 -15.16 11.88 -11.08
N LYS A 265 -13.88 12.22 -10.94
CA LYS A 265 -12.77 11.42 -11.42
C LYS A 265 -11.89 11.02 -10.24
N ILE A 266 -11.78 9.71 -10.03
CA ILE A 266 -11.04 9.09 -8.94
C ILE A 266 -9.87 8.34 -9.57
N VAL A 267 -8.66 8.50 -9.05
CA VAL A 267 -7.52 7.65 -9.40
C VAL A 267 -7.25 6.69 -8.24
N ALA A 268 -7.13 5.40 -8.53
CA ALA A 268 -6.73 4.39 -7.56
C ALA A 268 -5.37 3.82 -7.96
N MET A 269 -4.39 3.93 -7.07
CA MET A 269 -3.00 3.53 -7.29
C MET A 269 -2.40 2.96 -6.01
N HIS A 270 -1.32 2.20 -6.07
CA HIS A 270 -0.71 1.69 -4.84
C HIS A 270 0.23 2.72 -4.21
N HIS A 271 1.26 3.15 -4.95
CA HIS A 271 2.20 4.15 -4.46
C HIS A 271 1.58 5.54 -4.46
N PRO A 272 1.57 6.26 -3.33
CA PRO A 272 1.05 7.61 -3.27
C PRO A 272 1.96 8.57 -4.07
N PRO A 273 1.42 9.59 -4.75
CA PRO A 273 2.24 10.58 -5.47
C PRO A 273 3.04 11.46 -4.50
N VAL A 274 2.55 11.62 -3.27
CA VAL A 274 3.22 12.32 -2.17
C VAL A 274 2.91 11.60 -0.86
N SER A 275 3.88 11.53 0.04
CA SER A 275 3.74 11.04 1.40
C SER A 275 4.54 11.89 2.38
N PHE A 276 4.10 11.99 3.62
CA PHE A 276 4.87 12.57 4.72
C PHE A 276 5.53 11.50 5.62
N GLY A 277 5.46 10.24 5.22
CA GLY A 277 5.91 9.08 5.99
C GLY A 277 7.28 8.57 5.62
N MET A 278 7.44 7.24 5.69
CA MET A 278 8.69 6.56 5.37
C MET A 278 8.99 6.60 3.87
N HIS A 279 7.95 6.58 3.05
CA HIS A 279 7.98 6.55 1.58
C HIS A 279 7.94 7.94 0.96
N HIS A 280 8.16 9.01 1.74
CA HIS A 280 8.38 10.36 1.21
C HIS A 280 9.43 10.38 0.09
N ALA A 281 10.49 9.60 0.25
CA ALA A 281 11.64 9.59 -0.66
C ALA A 281 11.45 8.71 -1.91
N ASP A 282 10.34 8.00 -2.09
CA ASP A 282 10.21 7.02 -3.19
C ASP A 282 10.33 7.67 -4.57
N TRP A 283 9.77 8.87 -4.73
CA TRP A 283 9.87 9.68 -5.96
C TRP A 283 11.20 10.45 -6.09
N PHE A 284 12.04 10.42 -5.06
CA PHE A 284 13.37 11.05 -5.03
C PHE A 284 14.50 10.01 -5.14
N ASN A 285 14.16 8.71 -5.10
CA ASN A 285 15.12 7.63 -5.15
C ASN A 285 15.32 7.14 -6.59
N GLU A 286 16.40 7.58 -7.23
CA GLU A 286 16.76 7.19 -8.61
C GLU A 286 16.96 5.67 -8.78
N GLU A 287 17.14 4.90 -7.70
CA GLU A 287 17.18 3.44 -7.76
C GLU A 287 15.83 2.81 -8.16
N ASN A 288 14.72 3.54 -7.99
CA ASN A 288 13.37 3.07 -8.34
C ASN A 288 13.02 3.36 -9.82
N GLY A 289 13.78 4.21 -10.51
CA GLY A 289 13.52 4.58 -11.90
C GLY A 289 14.15 5.91 -12.30
N PRO A 290 14.31 6.19 -13.60
CA PRO A 290 14.82 7.46 -14.08
C PRO A 290 13.73 8.54 -14.05
N GLU A 291 14.15 9.79 -13.85
CA GLU A 291 13.33 11.00 -14.04
C GLU A 291 12.04 11.03 -13.17
N LEU A 292 12.07 10.42 -11.98
CA LEU A 292 10.87 10.26 -11.13
C LEU A 292 10.20 11.59 -10.76
N ILE A 293 10.98 12.61 -10.41
CA ILE A 293 10.45 13.93 -10.08
C ILE A 293 9.72 14.55 -11.28
N ASP A 294 10.26 14.41 -12.49
CA ASP A 294 9.63 14.94 -13.70
C ASP A 294 8.35 14.15 -14.04
N LYS A 295 8.39 12.82 -13.93
CA LYS A 295 7.22 11.95 -14.09
C LYS A 295 6.12 12.28 -13.08
N LEU A 296 6.47 12.54 -11.82
CA LEU A 296 5.54 12.97 -10.77
C LEU A 296 4.83 14.27 -11.17
N LYS A 297 5.60 15.28 -11.60
CA LYS A 297 5.05 16.58 -12.00
C LYS A 297 4.15 16.47 -13.22
N ILE A 298 4.55 15.68 -14.22
CA ILE A 298 3.74 15.39 -15.41
C ILE A 298 2.43 14.69 -15.01
N LEU A 299 2.48 13.73 -14.09
CA LEU A 299 1.33 12.98 -13.65
C LEU A 299 0.35 13.83 -12.84
N LEU A 300 0.84 14.65 -11.91
CA LEU A 300 0.00 15.58 -11.14
C LEU A 300 -0.62 16.65 -12.04
N ASP A 301 0.13 17.21 -13.00
CA ASP A 301 -0.40 18.15 -13.98
C ASP A 301 -1.49 17.50 -14.84
N LEU A 302 -1.30 16.23 -15.26
CA LEU A 302 -2.34 15.46 -15.95
C LEU A 302 -3.62 15.35 -15.10
N PHE A 303 -3.50 15.09 -13.81
CA PHE A 303 -4.64 14.95 -12.91
C PHE A 303 -5.39 16.27 -12.74
N HIS A 304 -4.68 17.35 -12.43
CA HIS A 304 -5.27 18.68 -12.26
C HIS A 304 -5.96 19.17 -13.54
N ARG A 305 -5.30 19.09 -14.70
CA ARG A 305 -5.86 19.57 -15.97
C ARG A 305 -7.08 18.78 -16.45
N ASN A 306 -7.27 17.55 -15.97
CA ASN A 306 -8.41 16.72 -16.30
C ASN A 306 -9.50 16.70 -15.20
N GLY A 307 -9.32 17.46 -14.12
CA GLY A 307 -10.32 17.57 -13.04
C GLY A 307 -10.44 16.31 -12.18
N VAL A 308 -9.35 15.57 -11.96
CA VAL A 308 -9.31 14.54 -10.91
C VAL A 308 -9.52 15.22 -9.56
N GLN A 309 -10.40 14.68 -8.71
CA GLN A 309 -10.65 15.24 -7.38
C GLN A 309 -10.12 14.36 -6.26
N VAL A 310 -9.96 13.06 -6.50
CA VAL A 310 -9.58 12.09 -5.47
C VAL A 310 -8.49 11.16 -5.97
N ILE A 311 -7.44 10.99 -5.18
CA ILE A 311 -6.47 9.91 -5.34
C ILE A 311 -6.58 8.99 -4.13
N LEU A 312 -6.87 7.72 -4.37
CA LEU A 312 -6.84 6.65 -3.38
C LEU A 312 -5.51 5.93 -3.54
N SER A 313 -4.77 5.79 -2.44
CA SER A 313 -3.46 5.12 -2.41
C SER A 313 -3.23 4.28 -1.16
N SER A 314 -2.10 3.58 -1.08
CA SER A 314 -1.68 2.78 0.08
C SER A 314 -0.16 2.85 0.25
N HIS A 315 0.55 1.74 0.47
CA HIS A 315 2.01 1.62 0.59
C HIS A 315 2.63 2.19 1.89
N GLU A 316 2.20 3.37 2.35
CA GLU A 316 2.44 3.75 3.73
C GLU A 316 1.67 2.85 4.67
N HIS A 317 2.19 2.58 5.87
CA HIS A 317 1.50 1.72 6.84
C HIS A 317 0.83 2.56 7.94
N TYR A 318 0.02 3.54 7.53
CA TYR A 318 -0.80 4.40 8.38
C TYR A 318 -1.87 5.09 7.52
N PHE A 319 -2.76 5.89 8.13
CA PHE A 319 -3.71 6.72 7.38
C PHE A 319 -3.15 8.13 7.16
N GLU A 320 -3.16 8.59 5.91
CA GLU A 320 -2.86 9.98 5.56
C GLU A 320 -3.98 10.59 4.72
N HIS A 321 -4.36 11.82 5.05
CA HIS A 321 -5.10 12.71 4.18
C HIS A 321 -4.27 13.96 3.93
N SER A 322 -3.99 14.22 2.65
CA SER A 322 -3.26 15.40 2.17
C SER A 322 -4.05 16.08 1.04
N ILE A 323 -3.87 17.39 0.87
CA ILE A 323 -4.43 18.16 -0.25
C ILE A 323 -3.29 18.59 -1.16
N ILE A 324 -3.41 18.28 -2.45
CA ILE A 324 -2.47 18.68 -3.52
C ILE A 324 -3.11 19.83 -4.29
N ARG A 325 -2.42 20.98 -4.39
CA ARG A 325 -2.96 22.18 -5.05
C ARG A 325 -2.19 22.57 -6.30
N GLN A 326 -2.93 22.99 -7.33
CA GLN A 326 -2.40 23.65 -8.52
C GLN A 326 -3.38 24.74 -8.98
N GLY A 327 -3.06 26.00 -8.68
CA GLY A 327 -3.98 27.12 -8.93
C GLY A 327 -5.26 27.00 -8.09
N GLU A 328 -6.42 27.01 -8.74
CA GLU A 328 -7.73 26.82 -8.08
C GLU A 328 -8.13 25.34 -7.97
N SER A 329 -7.34 24.42 -8.54
CA SER A 329 -7.61 22.98 -8.50
C SER A 329 -7.02 22.34 -7.24
N GLU A 330 -7.84 21.57 -6.53
CA GLU A 330 -7.43 20.77 -5.38
C GLU A 330 -7.71 19.29 -5.62
N ILE A 331 -6.76 18.43 -5.25
CA ILE A 331 -6.91 16.98 -5.25
C ILE A 331 -6.82 16.48 -3.81
N GLN A 332 -7.82 15.71 -3.38
CA GLN A 332 -7.82 15.03 -2.09
C GLN A 332 -7.05 13.70 -2.22
N LEU A 333 -5.90 13.58 -1.57
CA LEU A 333 -5.13 12.34 -1.50
C LEU A 333 -5.47 11.60 -0.20
N LEU A 334 -5.92 10.36 -0.33
CA LEU A 334 -6.18 9.45 0.78
C LEU A 334 -5.24 8.25 0.71
N ILE A 335 -4.27 8.19 1.61
CA ILE A 335 -3.38 7.04 1.78
C ILE A 335 -3.98 6.10 2.83
N ASN A 336 -4.49 4.97 2.37
CA ASN A 336 -5.19 3.96 3.17
C ASN A 336 -4.27 2.76 3.40
N GLY A 337 -3.32 2.92 4.30
CA GLY A 337 -2.24 1.97 4.57
C GLY A 337 -2.47 0.94 5.66
N GLY A 338 -3.53 1.12 6.44
CA GLY A 338 -3.73 0.43 7.73
C GLY A 338 -4.44 -0.92 7.61
N GLY A 339 -4.25 -1.67 6.52
CA GLY A 339 -4.96 -2.92 6.23
C GLY A 339 -4.55 -4.12 7.09
N GLY A 340 -3.59 -3.96 8.00
CA GLY A 340 -3.13 -5.03 8.89
C GLY A 340 -1.64 -5.33 8.82
N VAL A 341 -0.93 -4.69 7.89
CA VAL A 341 0.54 -4.63 7.91
C VAL A 341 1.05 -3.82 9.12
N PRO A 342 2.19 -4.17 9.73
CA PRO A 342 2.71 -3.45 10.89
C PRO A 342 2.83 -1.93 10.68
N LEU A 343 2.12 -1.17 11.53
CA LEU A 343 2.03 0.28 11.39
C LEU A 343 3.38 0.98 11.58
N ARG A 344 3.65 1.94 10.69
CA ARG A 344 4.85 2.78 10.73
C ARG A 344 4.63 4.03 11.57
N SER A 345 5.73 4.70 11.91
CA SER A 345 5.65 5.98 12.62
C SER A 345 5.25 7.09 11.67
N ILE A 346 4.41 7.99 12.15
CA ILE A 346 4.11 9.26 11.48
C ILE A 346 5.20 10.28 11.80
N PRO A 347 5.51 11.23 10.91
CA PRO A 347 6.45 12.31 11.18
C PRO A 347 5.96 13.16 12.36
N ASP A 348 6.90 13.76 13.07
CA ASP A 348 6.60 14.90 13.94
C ASP A 348 6.45 16.19 13.12
N ALA A 349 6.09 17.29 13.78
CA ALA A 349 5.85 18.57 13.10
C ALA A 349 7.09 19.12 12.38
N GLU A 350 8.30 18.88 12.92
CA GLU A 350 9.54 19.36 12.32
C GLU A 350 9.84 18.60 11.03
N LEU A 351 9.73 17.27 11.06
CA LEU A 351 9.92 16.45 9.88
C LEU A 351 8.83 16.68 8.83
N ALA A 352 7.58 16.85 9.25
CA ALA A 352 6.48 17.17 8.34
C ALA A 352 6.71 18.51 7.61
N GLU A 353 7.14 19.56 8.32
CA GLU A 353 7.45 20.85 7.67
C GLU A 353 8.66 20.74 6.74
N LYS A 354 9.67 19.94 7.11
CA LYS A 354 10.79 19.65 6.22
C LYS A 354 10.31 19.03 4.90
N TYR A 355 9.51 17.97 4.96
CA TYR A 355 8.97 17.32 3.77
C TYR A 355 8.07 18.25 2.95
N ARG A 356 7.25 19.07 3.62
CA ARG A 356 6.45 20.09 2.95
C ARG A 356 7.33 21.06 2.14
N LYS A 357 8.44 21.49 2.72
CA LYS A 357 9.40 22.36 2.03
C LYS A 357 10.06 21.67 0.85
N GLU A 358 10.44 20.40 0.97
CA GLU A 358 11.03 19.62 -0.13
C GLU A 358 10.05 19.50 -1.32
N TYR A 359 8.75 19.33 -1.06
CA TYR A 359 7.72 19.41 -2.10
C TYR A 359 7.60 20.80 -2.73
N LEU A 360 7.59 21.86 -1.91
CA LEU A 360 7.55 23.24 -2.42
C LEU A 360 8.77 23.58 -3.28
N ASP A 361 9.96 23.09 -2.93
CA ASP A 361 11.20 23.32 -3.67
C ASP A 361 11.15 22.69 -5.09
N ILE A 362 10.37 21.63 -5.28
CA ILE A 362 10.09 21.05 -6.61
C ILE A 362 8.81 21.59 -7.26
N GLY A 363 8.15 22.58 -6.65
CA GLY A 363 6.97 23.27 -7.18
C GLY A 363 5.64 22.57 -6.93
N LEU A 364 5.54 21.73 -5.89
CA LEU A 364 4.30 21.09 -5.48
C LEU A 364 3.79 21.72 -4.17
N ASP A 365 2.55 22.22 -4.18
CA ASP A 365 1.89 22.76 -2.98
C ASP A 365 1.05 21.65 -2.33
N ILE A 366 1.61 21.08 -1.25
CA ILE A 366 1.00 19.98 -0.50
C ILE A 366 0.70 20.42 0.93
N GLU A 367 -0.52 20.16 1.38
CA GLU A 367 -0.94 20.35 2.77
C GLU A 367 -1.28 19.00 3.41
N PRO A 368 -0.53 18.53 4.42
CA PRO A 368 -0.94 17.39 5.22
C PRO A 368 -2.07 17.81 6.16
N VAL A 369 -3.23 17.15 6.08
CA VAL A 369 -4.42 17.48 6.88
C VAL A 369 -4.56 16.54 8.07
N VAL A 370 -4.50 15.23 7.84
CA VAL A 370 -4.66 14.21 8.88
C VAL A 370 -3.64 13.11 8.70
N LEU A 371 -2.86 12.82 9.76
CA LEU A 371 -2.02 11.63 9.84
C LEU A 371 -2.40 10.83 11.09
N LYS A 372 -2.72 9.54 10.91
CA LYS A 372 -3.12 8.65 12.00
C LYS A 372 -2.43 7.30 11.89
N LYS A 373 -1.66 6.97 12.91
CA LYS A 373 -1.04 5.66 13.08
C LYS A 373 -2.05 4.66 13.64
N GLU A 374 -3.04 4.29 12.84
CA GLU A 374 -4.08 3.35 13.24
C GLU A 374 -4.35 2.32 12.14
N TYR A 375 -4.76 1.11 12.55
CA TYR A 375 -5.38 0.18 11.61
C TYR A 375 -6.74 0.72 11.22
N HIS A 376 -7.12 0.59 9.96
CA HIS A 376 -8.36 1.18 9.46
C HIS A 376 -8.81 0.54 8.14
N TYR A 377 -10.05 0.81 7.78
CA TYR A 377 -10.55 0.69 6.42
C TYR A 377 -11.29 1.97 6.01
N GLY A 378 -11.42 2.20 4.71
CA GLY A 378 -12.17 3.34 4.18
C GLY A 378 -13.55 2.93 3.68
N LEU A 379 -14.51 3.84 3.75
CA LEU A 379 -15.85 3.72 3.18
C LEU A 379 -16.03 4.85 2.19
N ILE A 380 -16.25 4.52 0.92
CA ILE A 380 -16.56 5.50 -0.12
C ILE A 380 -18.01 5.33 -0.56
N ARG A 381 -18.71 6.44 -0.70
CA ARG A 381 -20.03 6.49 -1.33
C ARG A 381 -20.05 7.59 -2.38
N VAL A 382 -20.35 7.19 -3.60
CA VAL A 382 -20.63 8.13 -4.69
C VAL A 382 -22.12 8.45 -4.69
N ALA A 383 -22.45 9.72 -4.59
CA ALA A 383 -23.79 10.26 -4.76
C ALA A 383 -23.83 11.19 -5.99
N GLU A 384 -25.01 11.68 -6.33
CA GLU A 384 -25.21 12.52 -7.53
C GLU A 384 -24.37 13.81 -7.51
N ASP A 385 -24.28 14.46 -6.35
CA ASP A 385 -23.61 15.77 -6.18
C ASP A 385 -22.45 15.72 -5.18
N SER A 386 -22.15 14.55 -4.62
CA SER A 386 -21.05 14.40 -3.66
C SER A 386 -20.38 13.03 -3.70
N LEU A 387 -19.10 13.02 -3.35
CA LEU A 387 -18.34 11.83 -3.00
C LEU A 387 -17.99 11.92 -1.51
N LEU A 388 -18.49 10.97 -0.74
CA LEU A 388 -18.24 10.86 0.70
C LEU A 388 -17.17 9.81 0.96
N ALA A 389 -16.17 10.17 1.75
CA ALA A 389 -15.15 9.26 2.25
C ALA A 389 -15.16 9.26 3.79
N ARG A 390 -15.27 8.09 4.41
CA ARG A 390 -15.17 7.91 5.87
C ARG A 390 -14.12 6.88 6.19
N ILE A 391 -13.24 7.18 7.13
CA ILE A 391 -12.16 6.28 7.53
C ILE A 391 -12.43 5.79 8.94
N ILE A 392 -12.56 4.48 9.07
CA ILE A 392 -12.96 3.82 10.32
C ILE A 392 -11.73 3.19 10.96
N GLU A 393 -11.36 3.66 12.14
CA GLU A 393 -10.30 3.04 12.95
C GLU A 393 -10.75 1.67 13.46
N ILE A 394 -9.80 0.75 13.45
CA ILE A 394 -9.91 -0.60 13.98
C ILE A 394 -8.97 -0.75 15.17
N ASN A 395 -9.58 -0.91 16.34
CA ASN A 395 -8.86 -1.07 17.59
C ASN A 395 -9.29 -2.36 18.28
N LYS A 396 -8.33 -3.08 18.87
CA LYS A 396 -8.59 -4.31 19.65
C LYS A 396 -9.44 -4.08 20.91
N THR A 397 -9.60 -2.82 21.36
CA THR A 397 -10.13 -2.50 22.70
C THR A 397 -11.47 -1.79 22.68
N THR A 398 -11.94 -1.32 21.53
CA THR A 398 -13.13 -0.47 21.44
C THR A 398 -14.22 -1.19 20.65
N THR A 399 -15.44 -1.21 21.18
CA THR A 399 -16.58 -1.93 20.58
C THR A 399 -17.38 -1.08 19.60
N GLY A 400 -16.99 0.18 19.36
CA GLY A 400 -17.66 1.11 18.46
C GLY A 400 -16.79 1.53 17.28
N LYS A 401 -17.43 1.94 16.17
CA LYS A 401 -16.75 2.51 15.00
C LYS A 401 -16.24 3.91 15.35
N ASN A 402 -14.93 4.09 15.42
CA ASN A 402 -14.34 5.41 15.57
C ASN A 402 -13.99 5.98 14.18
N ILE A 403 -14.48 7.16 13.85
CA ILE A 403 -14.22 7.83 12.58
C ILE A 403 -12.98 8.71 12.75
N ILE A 404 -11.90 8.39 12.04
CA ILE A 404 -10.63 9.14 12.13
C ILE A 404 -10.48 10.22 11.06
N ALA A 405 -11.25 10.12 9.98
CA ALA A 405 -11.40 11.15 8.98
C ALA A 405 -12.75 11.00 8.26
N GLU A 406 -13.35 12.13 7.90
CA GLU A 406 -14.55 12.21 7.06
C GLU A 406 -14.39 13.35 6.08
N LEU A 407 -14.64 13.09 4.80
CA LEU A 407 -14.56 14.06 3.72
C LEU A 407 -15.84 14.01 2.90
N SER A 408 -16.25 15.19 2.43
CA SER A 408 -17.33 15.35 1.46
C SER A 408 -16.82 16.22 0.32
N ILE A 409 -16.57 15.60 -0.83
CA ILE A 409 -16.14 16.30 -2.05
C ILE A 409 -17.39 16.59 -2.88
N LEU A 410 -17.57 17.85 -3.24
CA LEU A 410 -18.71 18.29 -4.06
C LEU A 410 -18.31 18.34 -5.53
N SER A 411 -19.26 18.09 -6.43
CA SER A 411 -19.04 18.37 -7.85
C SER A 411 -19.07 19.88 -8.08
N TYR A 412 -18.14 20.40 -8.90
CA TYR A 412 -18.11 21.81 -9.32
C TYR A 412 -18.96 22.06 -10.56
#